data_AF-A0A9D1BXF1-F1
#
_entry.id   AF-A0A9D1BXF1-F1
#
_cell.length_a   1.000
_cell.length_b   1.000
_cell.length_c   1.000
_cell.angle_alpha   90.00
_cell.angle_beta   90.00
_cell.angle_gamma   90.00
#
_symmetry.space_group_name_H-M   'P 1'
#
loop_
_entity.id
_entity.type
_entity.pdbx_description
1 polymer ?
#
loop_
_entity_poly.entity_id
_entity_poly.type
_entity_poly.pdbx_seq_one_letter_code
_entity_poly.pdbx_strand_id
1 'polypeptide(L)'
;MQMPSGKESKKERQFSNEQVEVLRSIRTSRIILPILIGVGVVLYMLWRKYDPNDFAQIEWNQHTIFWVLASISFLIVRHIAYALRLRILSDKEFSWRKCIELIFIWEFSSAVSPTSVGGSAVALFVLSQEKLSAAKTATIVIYSAVLDTLFFVSTLFMLYLIFGSDMIRPATADQLTASGWEYAFLVAYLFMLVYGAIFFYGIFVNTQSVRWLLDKATNIRWLRKYKEKATLLGTEMAIASKEMRKKSWSYHLVAFISTATAWSCRFILLGCLVLAVKPGLV
;
A
#
# COMPACT_ATOMS: atom_id res chain seq x y z
N MET A 1 9.57 -46.12 41.00
CA MET A 1 8.98 -46.65 39.75
C MET A 1 8.35 -45.48 39.02
N GLN A 2 8.87 -45.17 37.82
CA GLN A 2 8.65 -43.93 37.07
C GLN A 2 7.21 -43.78 36.54
N MET A 3 6.75 -42.53 36.48
CA MET A 3 5.53 -42.11 35.80
C MET A 3 5.61 -42.34 34.28
N PRO A 4 4.50 -42.63 33.58
CA PRO A 4 4.50 -42.64 32.13
C PRO A 4 4.35 -41.22 31.54
N SER A 5 5.41 -40.86 30.82
CA SER A 5 5.56 -39.84 29.78
C SER A 5 4.31 -39.56 28.93
N GLY A 6 3.82 -38.31 28.98
CA GLY A 6 3.03 -37.68 27.92
C GLY A 6 3.80 -36.48 27.35
N LYS A 7 4.72 -36.73 26.40
CA LYS A 7 5.34 -35.64 25.62
C LYS A 7 4.39 -35.25 24.49
N GLU A 8 3.61 -34.20 24.70
CA GLU A 8 2.97 -33.46 23.62
C GLU A 8 4.05 -32.87 22.71
N SER A 9 3.98 -33.26 21.44
CA SER A 9 4.77 -32.74 20.33
C SER A 9 4.52 -31.23 20.14
N LYS A 10 5.39 -30.41 20.73
CA LYS A 10 5.54 -28.99 20.38
C LYS A 10 6.16 -28.91 18.99
N LYS A 11 5.31 -28.82 17.96
CA LYS A 11 5.73 -28.55 16.58
C LYS A 11 6.28 -27.13 16.51
N GLU A 12 7.61 -27.01 16.56
CA GLU A 12 8.32 -25.73 16.42
C GLU A 12 7.97 -25.07 15.08
N ARG A 13 7.41 -23.86 15.14
CA ARG A 13 7.07 -23.05 13.97
C ARG A 13 8.36 -22.47 13.40
N GLN A 14 8.87 -23.04 12.31
CA GLN A 14 9.95 -22.41 11.54
C GLN A 14 9.37 -21.20 10.78
N PHE A 15 9.55 -20.01 11.36
CA PHE A 15 9.34 -18.74 10.69
C PHE A 15 10.47 -18.51 9.68
N SER A 16 10.18 -17.91 8.52
CA SER A 16 11.22 -17.46 7.57
C SER A 16 12.16 -16.45 8.26
N ASN A 17 13.44 -16.40 7.88
CA ASN A 17 14.40 -15.46 8.47
C ASN A 17 13.93 -14.00 8.40
N GLU A 18 13.23 -13.61 7.34
CA GLU A 18 12.60 -12.29 7.25
C GLU A 18 11.46 -12.09 8.25
N GLN A 19 10.63 -13.11 8.48
CA GLN A 19 9.58 -13.04 9.51
C GLN A 19 10.19 -12.92 10.90
N VAL A 20 11.29 -13.61 11.18
CA VAL A 20 12.05 -13.48 12.44
C VAL A 20 12.70 -12.10 12.57
N GLU A 21 13.18 -11.53 11.48
CA GLU A 21 13.78 -10.20 11.46
C GLU A 21 12.72 -9.09 11.63
N VAL A 22 11.54 -9.25 11.02
CA VAL A 22 10.36 -8.41 11.26
C VAL A 22 9.89 -8.54 12.71
N LEU A 23 9.84 -9.75 13.26
CA LEU A 23 9.52 -9.98 14.69
C LEU A 23 10.53 -9.29 15.61
N ARG A 24 11.82 -9.30 15.26
CA ARG A 24 12.90 -8.62 16.01
C ARG A 24 12.88 -7.10 15.82
N SER A 25 12.45 -6.60 14.66
CA SER A 25 12.28 -5.16 14.41
C SER A 25 11.06 -4.58 15.13
N ILE A 26 10.10 -5.43 15.49
CA ILE A 26 8.88 -5.09 16.26
C ILE A 26 9.08 -5.12 17.79
N ARG A 27 10.32 -5.23 18.29
CA ARG A 27 10.57 -5.07 19.74
C ARG A 27 10.03 -3.70 20.17
N THR A 28 9.00 -3.67 21.02
CA THR A 28 8.18 -2.47 21.36
C THR A 28 9.03 -1.23 21.68
N SER A 29 10.15 -1.42 22.38
CA SER A 29 11.13 -0.37 22.71
C SER A 29 11.79 0.32 21.50
N ARG A 30 11.94 -0.37 20.35
CA ARG A 30 12.50 0.19 19.10
C ARG A 30 11.46 0.87 18.21
N ILE A 31 10.16 0.62 18.43
CA ILE A 31 9.07 1.27 17.68
C ILE A 31 8.63 2.57 18.38
N ILE A 32 8.63 2.58 19.73
CA ILE A 32 8.20 3.75 20.52
C ILE A 32 9.00 5.00 20.19
N LEU A 33 10.33 4.91 20.08
CA LEU A 33 11.17 6.08 19.81
C LEU A 33 10.87 6.74 18.45
N PRO A 34 10.83 6.00 17.32
CA PRO A 34 10.40 6.58 16.04
C PRO A 34 8.96 7.13 16.04
N ILE A 35 8.02 6.49 16.74
CA ILE A 35 6.65 7.02 16.89
C ILE A 35 6.69 8.35 17.64
N LEU A 36 7.39 8.43 18.78
CA LEU A 36 7.50 9.66 19.57
C LEU A 36 8.18 10.78 18.78
N ILE A 37 9.22 10.45 18.00
CA ILE A 37 9.85 11.42 17.10
C ILE A 37 8.85 11.88 16.03
N GLY A 38 8.12 10.95 15.40
CA GLY A 38 7.12 11.27 14.38
C GLY A 38 6.01 12.16 14.93
N VAL A 39 5.41 11.80 16.07
CA VAL A 39 4.41 12.59 16.78
C VAL A 39 4.97 13.95 17.18
N GLY A 40 6.20 13.98 17.72
CA GLY A 40 6.87 15.23 18.10
C GLY A 40 7.09 16.17 16.92
N VAL A 41 7.49 15.65 15.76
CA VAL A 41 7.62 16.42 14.51
C VAL A 41 6.26 16.94 14.04
N VAL A 42 5.21 16.12 14.06
CA VAL A 42 3.85 16.55 13.69
C VAL A 42 3.36 17.66 14.63
N LEU A 43 3.53 17.50 15.94
CA LEU A 43 3.16 18.52 16.93
C LEU A 43 3.98 19.80 16.76
N TYR A 44 5.27 19.68 16.48
CA TYR A 44 6.13 20.84 16.19
C TYR A 44 5.71 21.55 14.90
N MET A 45 5.42 20.79 13.83
CA MET A 45 4.94 21.37 12.57
C MET A 45 3.59 22.05 12.77
N LEU A 46 2.66 21.42 13.49
CA LEU A 46 1.39 22.01 13.86
C LEU A 46 1.62 23.30 14.64
N TRP A 47 2.41 23.28 15.71
CA TRP A 47 2.66 24.48 16.51
C TRP A 47 3.30 25.61 15.69
N ARG A 48 4.25 25.30 14.81
CA ARG A 48 4.90 26.31 13.96
C ARG A 48 4.02 26.86 12.84
N LYS A 49 3.09 26.03 12.33
CA LYS A 49 2.13 26.38 11.26
C LYS A 49 0.77 26.80 11.80
N TYR A 50 0.59 26.82 13.12
CA TYR A 50 -0.66 27.16 13.76
C TYR A 50 -0.82 28.68 13.75
N ASP A 51 -1.63 29.17 12.82
CA ASP A 51 -2.13 30.54 12.84
C ASP A 51 -3.61 30.51 13.26
N PRO A 52 -3.98 31.04 14.44
CA PRO A 52 -5.37 31.13 14.88
C PRO A 52 -6.27 31.85 13.87
N ASN A 53 -5.72 32.77 13.06
CA ASN A 53 -6.47 33.51 12.06
C ASN A 53 -6.85 32.61 10.87
N ASP A 54 -6.02 31.64 10.49
CA ASP A 54 -6.33 30.68 9.42
C ASP A 54 -7.51 29.76 9.82
N PHE A 55 -7.58 29.36 11.09
CA PHE A 55 -8.69 28.56 11.61
C PHE A 55 -9.97 29.38 11.81
N ALA A 56 -9.85 30.66 12.17
CA ALA A 56 -10.98 31.58 12.30
C ALA A 56 -11.64 31.90 10.96
N GLN A 57 -10.93 31.72 9.84
CA GLN A 57 -11.47 31.86 8.48
C GLN A 57 -12.24 30.62 7.99
N ILE A 58 -12.23 29.50 8.74
CA ILE A 58 -13.07 28.35 8.41
C ILE A 58 -14.50 28.67 8.82
N GLU A 59 -15.29 29.11 7.84
CA GLU A 59 -16.73 29.30 8.03
C GLU A 59 -17.41 27.93 8.18
N TRP A 60 -17.89 27.61 9.37
CA TRP A 60 -18.67 26.39 9.64
C TRP A 60 -20.08 26.50 9.05
N ASN A 61 -20.13 26.38 7.73
CA ASN A 61 -21.31 26.46 6.88
C ASN A 61 -21.81 25.04 6.52
N GLN A 62 -23.08 24.91 6.10
CA GLN A 62 -23.64 23.69 5.51
C GLN A 62 -22.72 23.02 4.47
N HIS A 63 -22.03 23.81 3.63
CA HIS A 63 -21.03 23.36 2.66
C HIS A 63 -19.87 22.60 3.32
N THR A 64 -19.23 23.19 4.34
CA THR A 64 -18.12 22.56 5.06
C THR A 64 -18.59 21.29 5.76
N ILE A 65 -19.76 21.32 6.41
CA ILE A 65 -20.34 20.15 7.06
C ILE A 65 -20.61 19.04 6.03
N PHE A 66 -21.20 19.38 4.87
CA PHE A 66 -21.49 18.43 3.80
C PHE A 66 -20.22 17.72 3.32
N TRP A 67 -19.16 18.47 3.00
CA TRP A 67 -17.92 17.89 2.49
C TRP A 67 -17.13 17.09 3.54
N VAL A 68 -17.20 17.49 4.81
CA VAL A 68 -16.64 16.68 5.92
C VAL A 68 -17.40 15.36 6.04
N LEU A 69 -18.74 15.37 6.02
CA LEU A 69 -19.55 14.15 6.05
C LEU A 69 -19.32 13.26 4.82
N ALA A 70 -19.15 13.87 3.64
CA ALA A 70 -18.79 13.15 2.42
C ALA A 70 -17.41 12.48 2.57
N SER A 71 -16.42 13.17 3.15
CA SER A 71 -15.09 12.61 3.40
C SER A 71 -15.13 11.38 4.32
N ILE A 72 -15.96 11.43 5.37
CA ILE A 72 -16.19 10.29 6.29
C ILE A 72 -16.87 9.14 5.56
N SER A 73 -17.85 9.43 4.70
CA SER A 73 -18.53 8.42 3.88
C SER A 73 -17.55 7.71 2.95
N PHE A 74 -16.69 8.45 2.24
CA PHE A 74 -15.63 7.87 1.41
C PHE A 74 -14.60 7.10 2.24
N LEU A 75 -14.32 7.52 3.47
CA LEU A 75 -13.44 6.77 4.38
C LEU A 75 -14.03 5.38 4.68
N ILE A 76 -15.34 5.30 4.96
CA ILE A 76 -16.05 4.04 5.23
C ILE A 76 -16.02 3.14 3.99
N VAL A 77 -16.39 3.68 2.82
CA VAL A 77 -16.38 2.93 1.55
C VAL A 77 -14.96 2.43 1.24
N ARG A 78 -13.93 3.24 1.47
CA ARG A 78 -12.52 2.84 1.31
C ARG A 78 -12.17 1.63 2.18
N HIS A 79 -12.53 1.65 3.46
CA HIS A 79 -12.23 0.54 4.38
C HIS A 79 -12.95 -0.74 3.97
N ILE A 80 -14.22 -0.64 3.54
CA ILE A 80 -14.98 -1.79 3.03
C ILE A 80 -14.34 -2.33 1.75
N ALA A 81 -13.90 -1.46 0.83
CA ALA A 81 -13.24 -1.85 -0.41
C ALA A 81 -11.91 -2.56 -0.16
N TYR A 82 -11.08 -2.07 0.76
CA TYR A 82 -9.85 -2.77 1.19
C TYR A 82 -10.15 -4.10 1.90
N ALA A 83 -11.18 -4.17 2.74
CA ALA A 83 -11.58 -5.41 3.39
C ALA A 83 -12.08 -6.45 2.36
N LEU A 84 -12.85 -6.02 1.36
CA LEU A 84 -13.28 -6.85 0.23
C LEU A 84 -12.07 -7.36 -0.55
N ARG A 85 -11.12 -6.48 -0.89
CA ARG A 85 -9.86 -6.85 -1.55
C ARG A 85 -9.14 -7.94 -0.78
N LEU A 86 -8.89 -7.72 0.52
CA LEU A 86 -8.21 -8.68 1.38
C LEU A 86 -8.98 -10.01 1.45
N ARG A 87 -10.31 -9.97 1.55
CA ARG A 87 -11.17 -11.16 1.56
C ARG A 87 -11.06 -11.96 0.26
N ILE A 88 -11.01 -11.30 -0.90
CA ILE A 88 -10.86 -11.97 -2.20
C ILE A 88 -9.46 -12.55 -2.34
N LEU A 89 -8.43 -11.74 -2.06
CA LEU A 89 -7.03 -12.15 -2.20
C LEU A 89 -6.61 -13.27 -1.23
N SER A 90 -7.30 -13.37 -0.08
CA SER A 90 -7.15 -14.47 0.86
C SER A 90 -8.06 -15.67 0.57
N ASP A 91 -8.76 -15.72 -0.58
CA ASP A 91 -9.73 -16.78 -0.90
C ASP A 91 -10.80 -17.01 0.18
N LYS A 92 -11.23 -15.92 0.83
CA LYS A 92 -12.24 -15.89 1.89
C LYS A 92 -11.83 -16.64 3.18
N GLU A 93 -10.54 -16.90 3.39
CA GLU A 93 -9.99 -17.47 4.64
C GLU A 93 -10.34 -16.61 5.86
N PHE A 94 -10.37 -15.28 5.70
CA PHE A 94 -10.80 -14.35 6.74
C PHE A 94 -12.27 -14.01 6.65
N SER A 95 -12.97 -13.95 7.79
CA SER A 95 -14.33 -13.41 7.88
C SER A 95 -14.36 -11.90 7.57
N TRP A 96 -15.51 -11.36 7.18
CA TRP A 96 -15.67 -9.92 6.92
C TRP A 96 -15.22 -9.04 8.09
N ARG A 97 -15.62 -9.41 9.30
CA ARG A 97 -15.23 -8.69 10.53
C ARG A 97 -13.71 -8.68 10.70
N LYS A 98 -13.08 -9.83 10.46
CA LYS A 98 -11.62 -9.96 10.57
C LYS A 98 -10.91 -9.13 9.49
N CYS A 99 -11.38 -9.15 8.25
CA CYS A 99 -10.80 -8.29 7.21
C CYS A 99 -10.87 -6.81 7.59
N ILE A 100 -12.01 -6.35 8.12
CA ILE A 100 -12.16 -4.95 8.55
C ILE A 100 -11.18 -4.62 9.69
N GLU A 101 -11.10 -5.47 10.72
CA GLU A 101 -10.16 -5.32 11.84
C GLU A 101 -8.71 -5.22 11.34
N LEU A 102 -8.30 -6.13 10.45
CA LEU A 102 -6.96 -6.16 9.86
C LEU A 102 -6.66 -4.87 9.07
N ILE A 103 -7.62 -4.37 8.30
CA ILE A 103 -7.46 -3.11 7.56
C ILE A 103 -7.37 -1.91 8.49
N PHE A 104 -8.16 -1.84 9.57
CA PHE A 104 -8.04 -0.77 10.56
C PHE A 104 -6.65 -0.77 11.23
N ILE A 105 -6.16 -1.93 11.64
CA ILE A 105 -4.82 -2.06 12.25
C ILE A 105 -3.74 -1.64 11.24
N TRP A 106 -3.86 -2.07 9.99
CA TRP A 106 -2.92 -1.71 8.92
C TRP A 106 -2.91 -0.20 8.67
N GLU A 107 -4.07 0.41 8.40
CA GLU A 107 -4.18 1.84 8.10
C GLU A 107 -3.71 2.69 9.28
N PHE A 108 -4.11 2.33 10.51
CA PHE A 108 -3.65 3.00 11.73
C PHE A 108 -2.14 2.91 11.89
N SER A 109 -1.56 1.71 11.73
CA SER A 109 -0.13 1.53 11.79
C SER A 109 0.57 2.42 10.77
N SER A 110 0.15 2.36 9.51
CA SER A 110 0.74 3.12 8.41
C SER A 110 0.73 4.63 8.65
N ALA A 111 -0.27 5.14 9.35
CA ALA A 111 -0.40 6.56 9.69
C ALA A 111 0.52 6.98 10.86
N VAL A 112 0.74 6.10 11.83
CA VAL A 112 1.48 6.42 13.08
C VAL A 112 2.99 6.15 12.94
N SER A 113 3.36 5.20 12.10
CA SER A 113 4.74 4.78 11.91
C SER A 113 5.50 5.61 10.86
N PRO A 114 6.84 5.76 10.96
CA PRO A 114 7.64 6.36 9.91
C PRO A 114 7.50 5.61 8.58
N THR A 115 7.58 6.32 7.46
CA THR A 115 7.50 5.77 6.10
C THR A 115 8.49 4.63 5.84
N SER A 116 9.62 4.58 6.56
CA SER A 116 10.64 3.53 6.46
C SER A 116 10.29 2.20 7.16
N VAL A 117 9.30 2.16 8.08
CA VAL A 117 8.99 0.96 8.89
C VAL A 117 7.50 0.56 8.77
N GLY A 118 6.68 1.37 8.12
CA GLY A 118 5.41 1.68 8.76
C GLY A 118 4.13 0.92 8.42
N GLY A 119 3.77 0.90 7.14
CA GLY A 119 2.55 0.22 6.71
C GLY A 119 2.82 -1.24 6.40
N SER A 120 3.77 -1.50 5.51
CA SER A 120 3.98 -2.82 4.91
C SER A 120 4.57 -3.83 5.89
N ALA A 121 5.47 -3.42 6.79
CA ALA A 121 6.09 -4.35 7.76
C ALA A 121 5.11 -4.77 8.86
N VAL A 122 4.27 -3.85 9.34
CA VAL A 122 3.23 -4.17 10.32
C VAL A 122 2.11 -4.98 9.68
N ALA A 123 1.71 -4.67 8.44
CA ALA A 123 0.76 -5.51 7.70
C ALA A 123 1.28 -6.95 7.50
N LEU A 124 2.55 -7.12 7.13
CA LEU A 124 3.20 -8.44 7.05
C LEU A 124 3.24 -9.15 8.41
N PHE A 125 3.48 -8.43 9.50
CA PHE A 125 3.45 -8.99 10.84
C PHE A 125 2.05 -9.44 11.24
N VAL A 126 1.04 -8.59 11.08
CA VAL A 126 -0.34 -8.93 11.42
C VAL A 126 -0.84 -10.08 10.54
N LEU A 127 -0.52 -10.09 9.25
CA LEU A 127 -0.87 -11.21 8.36
C LEU A 127 -0.07 -12.49 8.64
N SER A 128 1.16 -12.39 9.17
CA SER A 128 1.96 -13.57 9.57
C SER A 128 1.56 -14.14 10.94
N GLN A 129 0.85 -13.35 11.76
CA GLN A 129 0.16 -13.84 12.97
C GLN A 129 -1.08 -14.66 12.60
N GLU A 130 -1.69 -14.36 11.45
CA GLU A 130 -2.79 -15.12 10.90
C GLU A 130 -2.27 -16.41 10.22
N LYS A 131 -3.02 -17.51 10.30
CA LYS A 131 -2.61 -18.86 9.84
C LYS A 131 -2.49 -19.01 8.31
N LEU A 132 -2.22 -17.94 7.57
CA LEU A 132 -2.00 -18.01 6.13
C LEU A 132 -0.68 -18.69 5.82
N SER A 133 -0.67 -19.52 4.78
CA SER A 133 0.58 -20.08 4.26
C SER A 133 1.46 -18.96 3.72
N ALA A 134 2.79 -19.09 3.86
CA ALA A 134 3.75 -18.11 3.30
C ALA A 134 3.50 -17.87 1.80
N ALA A 135 3.13 -18.93 1.07
CA ALA A 135 2.73 -18.86 -0.32
C ALA A 135 1.53 -17.94 -0.58
N LYS A 136 0.49 -18.01 0.27
CA LYS A 136 -0.69 -17.15 0.17
C LYS A 136 -0.33 -15.70 0.48
N THR A 137 0.43 -15.45 1.55
CA THR A 137 0.87 -14.10 1.92
C THR A 137 1.69 -13.43 0.81
N ALA A 138 2.67 -14.14 0.24
CA ALA A 138 3.45 -13.68 -0.90
C ALA A 138 2.56 -13.33 -2.10
N THR A 139 1.58 -14.19 -2.39
CA THR A 139 0.60 -13.96 -3.48
C THR A 139 -0.22 -12.70 -3.24
N ILE A 140 -0.74 -12.52 -2.03
CA ILE A 140 -1.53 -11.34 -1.65
C ILE A 140 -0.71 -10.07 -1.88
N VAL A 141 0.53 -10.02 -1.37
CA VAL A 141 1.40 -8.83 -1.44
C VAL A 141 1.81 -8.51 -2.88
N ILE A 142 2.31 -9.50 -3.63
CA ILE A 142 2.78 -9.31 -5.00
C ILE A 142 1.60 -8.94 -5.91
N TYR A 143 0.46 -9.61 -5.75
CA TYR A 143 -0.69 -9.34 -6.58
C TYR A 143 -1.37 -8.00 -6.24
N SER A 144 -1.40 -7.60 -4.95
CA SER A 144 -1.88 -6.26 -4.60
C SER A 144 -1.02 -5.16 -5.21
N ALA A 145 0.31 -5.34 -5.25
CA ALA A 145 1.20 -4.38 -5.91
C ALA A 145 0.91 -4.26 -7.42
N VAL A 146 0.59 -5.37 -8.10
CA VAL A 146 0.17 -5.34 -9.51
C VAL A 146 -1.15 -4.63 -9.69
N LEU A 147 -2.14 -4.90 -8.85
CA LEU A 147 -3.45 -4.23 -8.91
C LEU A 147 -3.32 -2.72 -8.68
N ASP A 148 -2.53 -2.32 -7.68
CA ASP A 148 -2.26 -0.92 -7.36
C ASP A 148 -1.56 -0.23 -8.55
N THR A 149 -0.54 -0.86 -9.13
CA THR A 149 0.18 -0.31 -10.29
C THR A 149 -0.72 -0.20 -11.51
N LEU A 150 -1.54 -1.21 -11.77
CA LEU A 150 -2.51 -1.19 -12.87
C LEU A 150 -3.50 -0.03 -12.70
N PHE A 151 -4.01 0.18 -11.48
CA PHE A 151 -4.89 1.30 -11.17
C PHE A 151 -4.19 2.64 -11.43
N PHE A 152 -2.97 2.83 -10.93
CA PHE A 152 -2.24 4.09 -11.09
C PHE A 152 -1.90 4.38 -12.55
N VAL A 153 -1.32 3.42 -13.26
CA VAL A 153 -0.94 3.60 -14.66
C VAL A 153 -2.16 3.90 -15.52
N SER A 154 -3.25 3.12 -15.38
CA SER A 154 -4.47 3.33 -16.18
C SER A 154 -5.18 4.64 -15.83
N THR A 155 -5.33 4.95 -14.55
CA THR A 155 -6.03 6.17 -14.11
C THR A 155 -5.25 7.42 -14.48
N LEU A 156 -3.93 7.46 -14.23
CA LEU A 156 -3.11 8.62 -14.60
C LEU A 156 -3.07 8.83 -16.11
N PHE A 157 -3.00 7.75 -16.89
CA PHE A 157 -3.10 7.84 -18.35
C PHE A 157 -4.45 8.40 -18.79
N MET A 158 -5.55 7.89 -18.26
CA MET A 158 -6.90 8.39 -18.56
C MET A 158 -7.07 9.87 -18.18
N LEU A 159 -6.62 10.25 -16.98
CA LEU A 159 -6.70 11.64 -16.54
C LEU A 159 -5.84 12.56 -17.40
N TYR A 160 -4.65 12.12 -17.83
CA TYR A 160 -3.83 12.87 -18.76
C TYR A 160 -4.51 13.04 -20.13
N LEU A 161 -5.26 12.04 -20.63
CA LEU A 161 -6.03 12.18 -21.87
C LEU A 161 -7.19 13.20 -21.75
N ILE A 162 -7.76 13.35 -20.56
CA ILE A 162 -8.90 14.26 -20.31
C ILE A 162 -8.42 15.68 -20.03
N PHE A 163 -7.41 15.83 -19.16
CA PHE A 163 -6.97 17.11 -18.62
C PHE A 163 -5.64 17.59 -19.19
N GLY A 164 -4.92 16.77 -19.96
CA GLY A 164 -3.63 17.12 -20.54
C GLY A 164 -2.57 17.47 -19.49
N SER A 165 -1.74 18.47 -19.80
CA SER A 165 -0.73 19.01 -18.90
C SER A 165 -1.32 19.67 -17.65
N ASP A 166 -2.58 20.09 -17.68
CA ASP A 166 -3.21 20.87 -16.60
C ASP A 166 -3.48 20.01 -15.35
N MET A 167 -3.46 18.68 -15.49
CA MET A 167 -3.45 17.77 -14.34
C MET A 167 -2.14 17.86 -13.53
N ILE A 168 -1.02 18.17 -14.20
CA ILE A 168 0.33 18.11 -13.60
C ILE A 168 0.71 19.46 -13.00
N ARG A 169 0.23 20.56 -13.59
CA ARG A 169 0.58 21.93 -13.19
C ARG A 169 -0.65 22.84 -13.08
N PRO A 170 -0.70 23.77 -12.11
CA PRO A 170 -1.60 24.91 -12.16
C PRO A 170 -1.28 25.79 -13.37
N ALA A 171 -2.30 26.38 -13.97
CA ALA A 171 -2.15 27.26 -15.14
C ALA A 171 -1.26 28.51 -14.87
N THR A 172 -1.06 28.88 -13.60
CA THR A 172 -0.28 30.06 -13.18
C THR A 172 1.20 29.76 -12.93
N ALA A 173 1.65 28.52 -13.12
CA ALA A 173 3.06 28.16 -12.91
C ALA A 173 3.96 28.79 -13.99
N ASP A 174 5.13 29.28 -13.60
CA ASP A 174 6.14 29.72 -14.55
C ASP A 174 6.67 28.55 -15.38
N GLN A 175 7.21 28.85 -16.57
CA GLN A 175 7.57 27.82 -17.55
C GLN A 175 8.67 26.86 -17.06
N LEU A 176 9.59 27.33 -16.20
CA LEU A 176 10.67 26.51 -15.66
C LEU A 176 10.14 25.54 -14.59
N THR A 177 9.30 25.99 -13.66
CA THR A 177 8.69 25.10 -12.66
C THR A 177 7.72 24.11 -13.30
N ALA A 178 6.92 24.57 -14.27
CA ALA A 178 6.00 23.74 -15.04
C ALA A 178 6.71 22.57 -15.73
N SER A 179 7.80 22.86 -16.46
CA SER A 179 8.59 21.82 -17.14
C SER A 179 9.25 20.85 -16.15
N GLY A 180 9.66 21.32 -14.98
CA GLY A 180 10.18 20.46 -13.91
C GLY A 180 9.16 19.45 -13.39
N TRP A 181 7.90 19.87 -13.18
CA TRP A 181 6.83 18.99 -12.74
C TRP A 181 6.40 17.98 -13.80
N GLU A 182 6.33 18.40 -15.06
CA GLU A 182 6.07 17.51 -16.19
C GLU A 182 7.14 16.42 -16.32
N TYR A 183 8.42 16.80 -16.20
CA TYR A 183 9.51 15.84 -16.22
C TYR A 183 9.45 14.88 -15.04
N ALA A 184 9.22 15.39 -13.83
CA ALA A 184 9.08 14.56 -12.63
C ALA A 184 7.91 13.58 -12.75
N PHE A 185 6.76 14.03 -13.25
CA PHE A 185 5.60 13.20 -13.53
C PHE A 185 5.93 12.11 -14.54
N LEU A 186 6.55 12.47 -15.67
CA LEU A 186 6.92 11.52 -16.72
C LEU A 186 7.88 10.45 -16.20
N VAL A 187 8.91 10.85 -15.45
CA VAL A 187 9.87 9.91 -14.86
C VAL A 187 9.19 8.97 -13.87
N ALA A 188 8.35 9.49 -12.97
CA ALA A 188 7.62 8.67 -12.01
C ALA A 188 6.63 7.72 -12.70
N TYR A 189 5.92 8.20 -13.72
CA TYR A 189 4.97 7.42 -14.51
C TYR A 189 5.68 6.31 -15.31
N LEU A 190 6.78 6.62 -16.00
CA LEU A 190 7.58 5.63 -16.72
C LEU A 190 8.16 4.58 -15.78
N PHE A 191 8.66 5.00 -14.62
CA PHE A 191 9.12 4.06 -13.60
C PHE A 191 8.00 3.10 -13.18
N MET A 192 6.81 3.63 -12.87
CA MET A 192 5.62 2.83 -12.53
C MET A 192 5.21 1.88 -13.64
N LEU A 193 5.18 2.36 -14.88
CA LEU A 193 4.85 1.57 -16.04
C LEU A 193 5.84 0.42 -16.25
N VAL A 194 7.15 0.69 -16.15
CA VAL A 194 8.20 -0.32 -16.37
C VAL A 194 8.15 -1.40 -15.29
N TYR A 195 8.16 -1.05 -14.00
CA TYR A 195 8.12 -2.10 -12.97
C TYR A 195 6.77 -2.81 -12.96
N GLY A 196 5.67 -2.10 -13.20
CA GLY A 196 4.33 -2.67 -13.33
C GLY A 196 4.25 -3.70 -14.46
N ALA A 197 4.79 -3.36 -15.63
CA ALA A 197 4.88 -4.27 -16.77
C ALA A 197 5.72 -5.51 -16.44
N ILE A 198 6.86 -5.35 -15.75
CA ILE A 198 7.71 -6.47 -15.30
C ILE A 198 6.94 -7.39 -14.36
N PHE A 199 6.24 -6.85 -13.36
CA PHE A 199 5.47 -7.66 -12.41
C PHE A 199 4.28 -8.34 -13.07
N PHE A 200 3.52 -7.61 -13.90
CA PHE A 200 2.40 -8.16 -14.66
C PHE A 200 2.85 -9.30 -15.58
N TYR A 201 3.92 -9.08 -16.33
CA TYR A 201 4.55 -10.10 -17.17
C TYR A 201 5.05 -11.30 -16.35
N GLY A 202 5.66 -11.05 -15.20
CA GLY A 202 6.14 -12.07 -14.27
C GLY A 202 5.03 -12.98 -13.75
N ILE A 203 3.86 -12.41 -13.40
CA ILE A 203 2.72 -13.17 -12.89
C ILE A 203 2.01 -13.91 -14.02
N PHE A 204 1.66 -13.24 -15.13
CA PHE A 204 0.75 -13.82 -16.12
C PHE A 204 1.44 -14.50 -17.31
N VAL A 205 2.66 -14.11 -17.68
CA VAL A 205 3.33 -14.60 -18.90
C VAL A 205 4.47 -15.56 -18.59
N ASN A 206 5.57 -15.08 -18.01
CA ASN A 206 6.72 -15.93 -17.69
C ASN A 206 7.50 -15.42 -16.47
N THR A 207 7.35 -16.12 -15.34
CA THR A 207 8.07 -15.77 -14.11
C THR A 207 9.56 -16.07 -14.19
N GLN A 208 9.98 -17.07 -14.96
CA GLN A 208 11.38 -17.45 -15.08
C GLN A 208 12.22 -16.36 -15.74
N SER A 209 11.67 -15.67 -16.73
CA SER A 209 12.33 -14.51 -17.36
C SER A 209 12.59 -13.38 -16.36
N VAL A 210 11.64 -13.11 -15.46
CA VAL A 210 11.82 -12.06 -14.45
C VAL A 210 12.79 -12.51 -13.35
N ARG A 211 12.78 -13.79 -12.96
CA ARG A 211 13.82 -14.34 -12.06
C ARG A 211 15.21 -14.18 -12.65
N TRP A 212 15.37 -14.48 -13.94
CA TRP A 212 16.62 -14.28 -14.67
C TRP A 212 17.02 -12.81 -14.73
N LEU A 213 16.07 -11.90 -14.98
CA LEU A 213 16.31 -10.45 -14.98
C LEU A 213 16.78 -9.96 -13.61
N LEU A 214 16.15 -10.43 -12.53
CA LEU A 214 16.51 -10.10 -11.15
C LEU A 214 17.91 -10.61 -10.78
N ASP A 215 18.27 -11.85 -11.16
CA ASP A 215 19.61 -12.38 -10.93
C ASP A 215 20.67 -11.60 -11.74
N LYS A 216 20.40 -11.32 -13.02
CA LYS A 216 21.29 -10.51 -13.86
C LYS A 216 21.50 -9.10 -13.30
N ALA A 217 20.42 -8.43 -12.89
CA ALA A 217 20.49 -7.09 -12.31
C ALA A 217 21.27 -7.08 -10.98
N THR A 218 21.09 -8.11 -10.14
CA THR A 218 21.81 -8.22 -8.87
C THR A 218 23.25 -8.72 -8.98
N ASN A 219 23.69 -9.20 -10.14
CA ASN A 219 25.11 -9.51 -10.38
C ASN A 219 25.98 -8.24 -10.58
N ILE A 220 25.39 -7.05 -10.67
CA ILE A 220 26.13 -5.77 -10.72
C ILE A 220 26.78 -5.49 -9.36
N ARG A 221 28.04 -5.02 -9.36
CA ARG A 221 28.92 -4.89 -8.18
C ARG A 221 28.25 -4.25 -6.95
N TRP A 222 27.44 -3.21 -7.15
CA TRP A 222 26.74 -2.48 -6.07
C TRP A 222 25.41 -3.12 -5.60
N LEU A 223 24.80 -3.98 -6.42
CA LEU A 223 23.48 -4.58 -6.22
C LEU A 223 23.60 -6.01 -5.70
N ARG A 224 24.82 -6.57 -5.70
CA ARG A 224 25.13 -7.90 -5.18
C ARG A 224 24.67 -8.11 -3.74
N LYS A 225 24.65 -7.06 -2.93
CA LYS A 225 24.12 -7.09 -1.55
C LYS A 225 22.61 -7.39 -1.48
N TYR A 226 21.86 -7.20 -2.56
CA TYR A 226 20.42 -7.47 -2.64
C TYR A 226 20.09 -8.79 -3.34
N LYS A 227 21.10 -9.59 -3.70
CA LYS A 227 20.91 -10.84 -4.46
C LYS A 227 19.99 -11.84 -3.75
N GLU A 228 20.12 -11.96 -2.43
CA GLU A 228 19.25 -12.83 -1.63
C GLU A 228 17.78 -12.37 -1.71
N LYS A 229 17.52 -11.08 -1.47
CA LYS A 229 16.17 -10.49 -1.57
C LYS A 229 15.57 -10.63 -2.96
N ALA A 230 16.36 -10.43 -4.01
CA ALA A 230 15.92 -10.58 -5.39
C ALA A 230 15.58 -12.04 -5.74
N THR A 231 16.35 -12.99 -5.19
CA THR A 231 16.09 -14.44 -5.35
C THR A 231 14.81 -14.84 -4.62
N LEU A 232 14.58 -14.29 -3.42
CA LEU A 232 13.35 -14.49 -2.67
C LEU A 232 12.14 -13.93 -3.42
N LEU A 233 12.19 -12.66 -3.84
CA LEU A 233 11.12 -12.02 -4.63
C LEU A 233 10.79 -12.83 -5.88
N GLY A 234 11.81 -13.32 -6.59
CA GLY A 234 11.61 -14.17 -7.75
C GLY A 234 10.92 -15.50 -7.45
N THR A 235 11.18 -16.07 -6.27
CA THR A 235 10.55 -17.32 -5.81
C THR A 235 9.11 -17.08 -5.36
N GLU A 236 8.87 -16.03 -4.58
CA GLU A 236 7.53 -15.58 -4.17
C GLU A 236 6.64 -15.25 -5.36
N MET A 237 7.20 -14.59 -6.38
CA MET A 237 6.48 -14.29 -7.61
C MET A 237 6.15 -15.54 -8.41
N ALA A 238 7.01 -16.56 -8.40
CA ALA A 238 6.71 -17.85 -9.04
C ALA A 238 5.54 -18.56 -8.35
N ILE A 239 5.44 -18.44 -7.03
CA ILE A 239 4.30 -18.93 -6.25
C ILE A 239 3.04 -18.14 -6.64
N ALA A 240 3.11 -16.80 -6.61
CA ALA A 240 1.99 -15.92 -6.97
C ALA A 240 1.48 -16.17 -8.39
N SER A 241 2.39 -16.33 -9.35
CA SER A 241 2.10 -16.67 -10.74
C SER A 241 1.31 -17.97 -10.89
N LYS A 242 1.75 -19.05 -10.21
CA LYS A 242 1.04 -20.35 -10.25
C LYS A 242 -0.38 -20.28 -9.69
N GLU A 243 -0.60 -19.47 -8.66
CA GLU A 243 -1.91 -19.28 -8.05
C GLU A 243 -2.81 -18.38 -8.92
N MET A 244 -2.30 -17.22 -9.34
CA MET A 244 -3.08 -16.21 -10.06
C MET A 244 -3.51 -16.68 -11.45
N ARG A 245 -2.68 -17.45 -12.17
CA ARG A 245 -3.06 -17.99 -13.49
C ARG A 245 -4.22 -19.00 -13.45
N LYS A 246 -4.52 -19.56 -12.27
CA LYS A 246 -5.64 -20.51 -12.08
C LYS A 246 -6.95 -19.81 -11.72
N LYS A 247 -6.91 -18.52 -11.39
CA LYS A 247 -8.11 -17.77 -10.98
C LYS A 247 -8.94 -17.39 -12.20
N SER A 248 -10.24 -17.24 -12.00
CA SER A 248 -11.16 -16.83 -13.06
C SER A 248 -11.02 -15.34 -13.37
N TRP A 249 -11.44 -14.93 -14.57
CA TRP A 249 -11.49 -13.51 -14.94
C TRP A 249 -12.29 -12.67 -13.94
N SER A 250 -13.43 -13.18 -13.46
CA SER A 250 -14.26 -12.50 -12.46
C SER A 250 -13.50 -12.23 -11.16
N TYR A 251 -12.62 -13.14 -10.74
CA TYR A 251 -11.77 -12.92 -9.56
C TYR A 251 -10.87 -11.69 -9.75
N HIS A 252 -10.19 -11.60 -10.91
CA HIS A 252 -9.32 -10.48 -11.23
C HIS A 252 -10.10 -9.17 -11.35
N LEU A 253 -11.28 -9.21 -11.97
CA LEU A 253 -12.13 -8.04 -12.12
C LEU A 253 -12.61 -7.50 -10.77
N VAL A 254 -13.14 -8.35 -9.88
CA VAL A 254 -13.61 -7.90 -8.57
C VAL A 254 -12.44 -7.43 -7.70
N ALA A 255 -11.29 -8.11 -7.77
CA ALA A 255 -10.08 -7.66 -7.08
C ALA A 255 -9.64 -6.26 -7.58
N PHE A 256 -9.65 -6.03 -8.89
CA PHE A 256 -9.32 -4.73 -9.47
C PHE A 256 -10.35 -3.65 -9.08
N ILE A 257 -11.64 -3.92 -9.18
CA ILE A 257 -12.70 -2.96 -8.81
C ILE A 257 -12.59 -2.60 -7.32
N SER A 258 -12.33 -3.57 -6.44
CA SER A 258 -12.14 -3.30 -5.01
C SER A 258 -10.91 -2.40 -4.76
N THR A 259 -9.81 -2.63 -5.48
CA THR A 259 -8.61 -1.78 -5.44
C THR A 259 -8.89 -0.37 -5.97
N ALA A 260 -9.52 -0.27 -7.14
CA ALA A 260 -9.85 0.99 -7.77
C ALA A 260 -10.80 1.82 -6.89
N THR A 261 -11.83 1.19 -6.34
CA THR A 261 -12.75 1.85 -5.40
C THR A 261 -12.00 2.40 -4.19
N ALA A 262 -11.08 1.63 -3.59
CA ALA A 262 -10.34 2.07 -2.43
C ALA A 262 -9.42 3.27 -2.73
N TRP A 263 -8.68 3.22 -3.85
CA TRP A 263 -7.83 4.33 -4.27
C TRP A 263 -8.64 5.57 -4.68
N SER A 264 -9.70 5.42 -5.47
CA SER A 264 -10.59 6.51 -5.84
C SER A 264 -11.17 7.18 -4.60
N CYS A 265 -11.68 6.40 -3.64
CA CYS A 265 -12.17 6.95 -2.36
C CYS A 265 -11.07 7.69 -1.59
N ARG A 266 -9.82 7.22 -1.63
CA ARG A 266 -8.69 7.90 -0.98
C ARG A 266 -8.45 9.30 -1.58
N PHE A 267 -8.48 9.42 -2.91
CA PHE A 267 -8.27 10.71 -3.59
C PHE A 267 -9.48 11.64 -3.46
N ILE A 268 -10.70 11.10 -3.62
CA ILE A 268 -11.94 11.89 -3.47
C ILE A 268 -12.07 12.41 -2.04
N LEU A 269 -11.78 11.59 -1.03
CA LEU A 269 -11.77 12.02 0.38
C LEU A 269 -10.88 13.24 0.58
N LEU A 270 -9.66 13.23 0.01
CA LEU A 270 -8.75 14.38 0.07
C LEU A 270 -9.37 15.60 -0.61
N GLY A 271 -9.97 15.42 -1.80
CA GLY A 271 -10.69 16.48 -2.50
C GLY A 271 -11.84 17.07 -1.68
N CYS A 272 -12.64 16.23 -1.02
CA CYS A 272 -13.70 16.67 -0.11
C CYS A 272 -13.15 17.54 1.02
N LEU A 273 -12.05 17.15 1.65
CA LEU A 273 -11.44 17.96 2.72
C LEU A 273 -10.91 19.30 2.20
N VAL A 274 -10.31 19.32 1.01
CA VAL A 274 -9.85 20.56 0.37
C VAL A 274 -11.04 21.49 0.09
N LEU A 275 -12.13 20.96 -0.47
CA LEU A 275 -13.35 21.74 -0.73
C LEU A 275 -14.01 22.22 0.56
N ALA A 276 -14.00 21.41 1.63
CA ALA A 276 -14.56 21.78 2.93
C ALA A 276 -13.88 23.01 3.54
N VAL A 277 -12.54 23.08 3.42
CA VAL A 277 -11.72 24.13 4.04
C VAL A 277 -11.57 25.35 3.11
N LYS A 278 -11.64 25.17 1.79
CA LYS A 278 -11.48 26.24 0.81
C LYS A 278 -12.66 26.27 -0.18
N PRO A 279 -13.80 26.88 0.20
CA PRO A 279 -15.03 26.86 -0.59
C PRO A 279 -14.95 27.59 -1.94
N GLY A 280 -13.99 28.51 -2.14
CA GLY A 280 -13.81 29.25 -3.39
C GLY A 280 -13.03 28.52 -4.51
N LEU A 281 -13.00 27.18 -4.50
CA LEU A 281 -12.29 26.34 -5.47
C LEU A 281 -13.18 25.75 -6.57
N VAL A 282 -14.45 26.17 -6.62
CA VAL A 282 -15.44 25.79 -7.65
C VAL A 282 -15.99 27.04 -8.30
#